data_AF-A0A4Q3LB25-F1
#
_entry.id   AF-A0A4Q3LB25-F1
#
_cell.length_a   1.000
_cell.length_b   1.000
_cell.length_c   1.000
_cell.angle_alpha   90.00
_cell.angle_beta   90.00
_cell.angle_gamma   90.00
#
_symmetry.space_group_name_H-M   'P 1'
#
loop_
_entity.id
_entity.type
_entity.pdbx_description
1 polymer ?
#
loop_
_entity_poly.entity_id
_entity_poly.type
_entity_poly.pdbx_seq_one_letter_code
_entity_poly.pdbx_strand_id
1 'polypeptide(L)'
;MDEDIEALRREIQHLIAMHTASYVTLTSLVATHPHPEHFQLHLISALEGVLGSERLAKWTDEQKQIVRRVVETFQNVKPAPPIDPLKSALGDRDPRQHS
;
A
#
# COMPACT_ATOMS: atom_id res chain seq x y z
N MET A 1 22.56 -5.24 28.44
CA MET A 1 22.20 -3.83 28.21
C MET A 1 22.47 -3.43 26.76
N ASP A 2 23.72 -3.44 26.28
CA ASP A 2 23.99 -3.11 24.86
C ASP A 2 23.47 -4.16 23.88
N GLU A 3 23.58 -5.45 24.21
CA GLU A 3 23.00 -6.53 23.38
C GLU A 3 21.47 -6.46 23.30
N ASP A 4 20.80 -6.08 24.38
CA ASP A 4 19.34 -5.92 24.43
C ASP A 4 18.89 -4.72 23.58
N ILE A 5 19.64 -3.62 23.61
CA ILE A 5 19.40 -2.44 22.76
C ILE A 5 19.58 -2.79 21.28
N GLU A 6 20.63 -3.55 20.94
CA GLU A 6 20.86 -4.00 19.56
C GLU A 6 19.81 -5.00 19.09
N ALA A 7 19.33 -5.88 19.96
CA ALA A 7 18.21 -6.78 19.66
C ALA A 7 16.93 -5.98 19.38
N LEU A 8 16.59 -5.00 20.23
CA LEU A 8 15.43 -4.14 20.05
C LEU A 8 15.52 -3.31 18.77
N ARG A 9 16.71 -2.76 18.45
CA ARG A 9 16.94 -2.03 17.18
C ARG A 9 16.68 -2.92 15.97
N ARG A 10 17.18 -4.16 15.98
CA ARG A 10 16.93 -5.12 14.90
C ARG A 10 15.46 -5.46 14.78
N GLU A 11 14.75 -5.65 15.89
CA GLU A 11 13.31 -5.92 15.87
C GLU A 11 12.52 -4.74 15.28
N ILE A 12 12.83 -3.51 15.69
CA ILE A 12 12.23 -2.30 15.13
C ILE A 12 12.50 -2.21 13.61
N GLN A 13 13.73 -2.48 13.17
CA GLN A 13 14.07 -2.50 11.75
C GLN A 13 13.26 -3.54 10.96
N HIS A 14 13.06 -4.74 11.52
CA HIS A 14 12.22 -5.77 10.91
C HIS A 14 10.76 -5.33 10.82
N LEU A 15 10.22 -4.73 11.90
CA LEU A 15 8.85 -4.20 11.91
C LEU A 15 8.66 -3.10 10.84
N ILE A 16 9.63 -2.19 10.71
CA ILE A 16 9.62 -1.15 9.66
C ILE A 16 9.65 -1.79 8.27
N ALA A 17 10.50 -2.79 8.04
CA ALA A 17 10.59 -3.48 6.76
C ALA A 17 9.29 -4.19 6.39
N MET A 18 8.69 -4.93 7.33
CA MET A 18 7.40 -5.62 7.13
C MET A 18 6.26 -4.64 6.86
N HIS A 19 6.21 -3.53 7.61
CA HIS A 19 5.21 -2.48 7.39
C HIS A 19 5.37 -1.86 6.00
N THR A 20 6.61 -1.57 5.59
CA THR A 20 6.92 -1.01 4.26
C THR A 20 6.52 -1.98 3.15
N ALA A 21 6.82 -3.28 3.28
CA ALA A 21 6.43 -4.29 2.31
C ALA A 21 4.90 -4.40 2.19
N SER A 22 4.20 -4.47 3.32
CA SER A 22 2.73 -4.54 3.37
C SER A 22 2.09 -3.32 2.70
N TYR A 23 2.67 -2.16 2.94
CA TYR A 23 2.23 -0.91 2.35
C TYR A 23 2.41 -0.88 0.83
N VAL A 24 3.56 -1.32 0.30
CA VAL A 24 3.80 -1.46 -1.14
C VAL A 24 2.80 -2.45 -1.77
N THR A 25 2.53 -3.58 -1.12
CA THR A 25 1.55 -4.56 -1.61
C THR A 25 0.14 -3.96 -1.68
N LEU A 26 -0.32 -3.30 -0.62
CA LEU A 26 -1.66 -2.70 -0.60
C LEU A 26 -1.79 -1.57 -1.64
N THR A 27 -0.77 -0.71 -1.77
CA THR A 27 -0.80 0.37 -2.78
C THR A 27 -0.80 -0.20 -4.21
N SER A 28 -0.05 -1.26 -4.46
CA SER A 28 -0.07 -1.97 -5.75
C SER A 28 -1.44 -2.60 -6.04
N LEU A 29 -2.06 -3.25 -5.05
CA LEU A 29 -3.41 -3.81 -5.16
C LEU A 29 -4.43 -2.72 -5.47
N VAL A 30 -4.37 -1.58 -4.78
CA VAL A 30 -5.23 -0.42 -5.06
C VAL A 30 -5.04 0.07 -6.48
N ALA A 31 -3.80 0.27 -6.92
CA ALA A 31 -3.49 0.83 -8.23
C ALA A 31 -3.88 -0.09 -9.39
N THR A 32 -3.91 -1.40 -9.17
CA THR A 32 -4.16 -2.42 -10.20
C THR A 32 -5.55 -3.05 -10.14
N HIS A 33 -6.37 -2.69 -9.15
CA HIS A 33 -7.72 -3.21 -9.01
C HIS A 33 -8.59 -2.80 -10.22
N PRO A 34 -9.49 -3.66 -10.73
CA PRO A 34 -10.38 -3.32 -11.86
C PRO A 34 -11.27 -2.09 -11.62
N HIS A 35 -11.60 -1.84 -10.34
CA HIS A 35 -12.36 -0.68 -9.88
C HIS A 35 -11.61 -0.01 -8.71
N PRO A 36 -10.55 0.76 -8.98
CA PRO A 36 -9.63 1.24 -7.95
C PRO A 36 -10.32 2.19 -6.96
N GLU A 37 -11.21 3.07 -7.45
CA GLU A 37 -11.98 4.00 -6.62
C GLU A 37 -12.91 3.28 -5.62
N HIS A 38 -13.59 2.22 -6.07
CA HIS A 38 -14.47 1.43 -5.20
C HIS A 38 -13.67 0.68 -4.14
N PHE A 39 -12.52 0.11 -4.53
CA PHE A 39 -11.64 -0.60 -3.60
C PHE A 39 -11.04 0.35 -2.56
N GLN A 40 -10.61 1.55 -2.97
CA GLN A 40 -10.19 2.61 -2.06
C GLN A 40 -11.29 2.96 -1.05
N LEU A 41 -12.52 3.18 -1.52
CA LEU A 41 -13.64 3.52 -0.66
C LEU A 41 -13.93 2.43 0.38
N HIS A 42 -13.89 1.15 -0.02
CA HIS A 42 -14.05 0.03 0.92
C HIS A 42 -12.92 -0.03 1.95
N LEU A 43 -11.65 0.12 1.53
CA LEU A 43 -10.50 0.11 2.43
C LEU A 43 -10.55 1.25 3.45
N ILE A 44 -10.86 2.47 2.99
CA ILE A 44 -11.03 3.64 3.86
C ILE A 44 -12.17 3.39 4.85
N SER A 45 -13.31 2.91 4.37
CA SER A 45 -14.48 2.64 5.23
C SER A 45 -14.18 1.58 6.29
N ALA A 46 -13.44 0.54 5.93
CA ALA A 46 -13.00 -0.48 6.89
C ALA A 46 -12.04 0.09 7.93
N LEU A 47 -11.08 0.92 7.52
CA LEU A 47 -10.12 1.57 8.42
C LEU A 47 -10.80 2.56 9.37
N GLU A 48 -11.72 3.39 8.87
CA GLU A 48 -12.52 4.30 9.70
C GLU A 48 -13.43 3.54 10.67
N GLY A 49 -14.05 2.44 10.23
CA GLY A 49 -14.83 1.57 11.11
C GLY A 49 -14.00 0.97 12.24
N VAL A 50 -12.75 0.59 11.96
CA VAL A 50 -11.79 0.13 12.97
C VAL A 50 -11.39 1.27 13.91
N LEU A 51 -11.04 2.45 13.39
CA LEU A 51 -10.67 3.64 14.17
C LEU A 51 -11.80 4.15 15.08
N GLY A 52 -13.05 4.05 14.62
CA GLY A 52 -14.24 4.41 15.39
C GLY A 52 -14.73 3.33 16.35
N SER A 53 -14.16 2.11 16.30
CA SER A 53 -14.59 1.00 17.16
C SER A 53 -14.00 1.10 18.58
N GLU A 54 -14.78 0.63 19.57
CA GLU A 54 -14.29 0.48 20.96
C GLU A 54 -13.06 -0.43 21.07
N ARG A 55 -12.83 -1.28 20.06
CA ARG A 55 -11.67 -2.17 19.95
C ARG A 55 -10.35 -1.41 19.98
N LEU A 56 -10.35 -0.14 19.57
CA LEU A 56 -9.19 0.75 19.57
C LEU A 56 -9.21 1.83 20.66
N ALA A 57 -10.12 1.75 21.63
CA ALA A 57 -10.18 2.71 22.73
C ALA A 57 -8.88 2.80 23.55
N LYS A 58 -8.04 1.75 23.51
CA LYS A 58 -6.75 1.66 24.20
C LYS A 58 -5.57 2.24 23.42
N TRP A 59 -5.76 2.63 22.17
CA TRP A 59 -4.68 3.17 21.36
C TRP A 59 -4.39 4.61 21.74
N THR A 60 -3.10 4.95 21.74
CA THR A 60 -2.65 6.34 21.92
C THR A 60 -3.06 7.19 20.73
N ASP A 61 -3.14 8.49 20.93
CA ASP A 61 -3.46 9.42 19.82
C ASP A 61 -2.41 9.36 18.72
N GLU A 62 -1.15 9.11 19.07
CA GLU A 62 -0.07 8.90 18.11
C GLU A 62 -0.32 7.68 17.20
N GLN A 63 -0.73 6.54 17.78
CA GLN A 63 -1.07 5.33 17.01
C GLN A 63 -2.24 5.58 16.05
N LYS A 64 -3.27 6.32 16.50
CA LYS A 64 -4.40 6.71 15.65
C LYS A 64 -3.95 7.61 14.51
N GLN A 65 -3.04 8.56 14.77
CA GLN A 65 -2.48 9.44 13.73
C GLN A 65 -1.64 8.69 12.71
N ILE A 66 -0.87 7.69 13.12
CA ILE A 66 -0.12 6.83 12.20
C ILE A 66 -1.07 6.12 11.22
N VAL A 67 -2.16 5.54 11.74
CA VAL A 67 -3.14 4.86 10.88
C VAL A 67 -3.87 5.84 9.96
N ARG A 68 -4.20 7.04 10.42
CA ARG A 68 -4.80 8.08 9.55
C ARG A 68 -3.89 8.45 8.39
N ARG A 69 -2.58 8.63 8.61
CA ARG A 69 -1.62 8.91 7.52
C ARG A 69 -1.56 7.78 6.48
N VAL A 70 -1.74 6.54 6.92
CA VAL A 70 -1.83 5.38 6.01
C VAL A 70 -3.10 5.47 5.16
N VAL A 71 -4.25 5.77 5.76
CA VAL A 71 -5.52 6.00 5.04
C VAL A 71 -5.39 7.13 4.01
N GLU A 72 -4.85 8.27 4.44
CA GLU A 72 -4.62 9.44 3.58
C GLU A 72 -3.74 9.08 2.39
N THR A 73 -2.74 8.22 2.57
CA THR A 73 -1.92 7.86 1.42
C THR A 73 -2.66 6.93 0.44
N PHE A 74 -3.47 5.99 0.92
CA PHE A 74 -4.30 5.16 0.03
C PHE A 74 -5.29 5.98 -0.79
N GLN A 75 -5.84 7.06 -0.23
CA GLN A 75 -6.69 8.02 -0.95
C GLN A 75 -5.97 8.71 -2.12
N ASN A 76 -4.64 8.84 -2.04
CA ASN A 76 -3.82 9.52 -3.04
C ASN A 76 -3.18 8.56 -4.06
N VAL A 77 -3.38 7.23 -3.91
CA VAL A 77 -2.89 6.26 -4.89
C VAL A 77 -3.63 6.46 -6.20
N LYS A 78 -2.87 6.69 -7.28
CA LYS A 78 -3.42 6.81 -8.63
C LYS A 78 -3.54 5.43 -9.28
N PRO A 79 -4.59 5.17 -10.07
CA PRO A 79 -4.68 3.97 -10.89
C PRO A 79 -3.43 3.83 -11.77
N ALA A 80 -2.88 2.63 -11.83
CA ALA A 80 -1.80 2.33 -12.76
C ALA A 80 -2.37 2.30 -14.19
N PRO A 81 -1.60 2.75 -15.20
CA PRO A 81 -1.99 2.54 -16.58
C PRO A 81 -2.14 1.03 -16.84
N PRO A 82 -3.10 0.61 -17.68
CA PRO A 82 -3.26 -0.78 -18.02
C PRO A 82 -1.96 -1.30 -18.67
N ILE A 83 -1.42 -2.38 -18.11
CA ILE A 83 -0.31 -3.09 -18.73
C ILE A 83 -0.90 -3.87 -19.89
N ASP A 84 -0.50 -3.54 -21.12
CA ASP A 84 -0.75 -4.36 -22.29
C ASP A 84 0.37 -5.42 -22.37
N PRO A 85 0.10 -6.69 -22.00
CA PRO A 85 1.12 -7.73 -22.00
C PRO A 85 1.63 -8.05 -23.41
N LEU A 86 0.85 -7.75 -24.45
CA LEU A 86 1.21 -8.01 -25.84
C LEU A 86 2.10 -6.91 -26.42
N LYS A 87 1.95 -5.65 -25.98
CA LYS A 87 2.88 -4.57 -26.34
C LYS A 87 4.31 -4.84 -25.91
N SER A 88 4.50 -5.41 -24.72
CA SER A 88 5.81 -5.84 -24.23
C SER A 88 6.40 -7.00 -25.05
N ALA A 89 5.55 -7.87 -25.59
CA ALA A 89 5.98 -9.09 -26.29
C ALA A 89 6.24 -8.87 -27.79
N LEU A 90 5.53 -7.94 -28.42
CA LEU A 90 5.60 -7.72 -29.86
C LEU A 90 6.72 -6.76 -30.27
N GLY A 91 7.23 -5.93 -29.34
CA GLY A 91 8.11 -4.82 -29.66
C GLY A 91 7.46 -3.85 -30.66
N ASP A 92 8.05 -2.67 -30.87
CA ASP A 92 7.61 -1.73 -31.92
C ASP A 92 7.93 -2.26 -33.34
N ARG A 93 7.60 -3.52 -33.64
CA ARG A 93 7.66 -4.02 -35.02
C ARG A 93 6.48 -3.47 -35.79
N ASP A 94 6.69 -2.31 -36.38
CA ASP A 94 5.84 -1.78 -37.45
C ASP A 94 5.90 -2.74 -38.65
N PRO A 95 4.80 -3.46 -38.98
CA PRO A 95 4.80 -4.39 -40.11
C PRO A 95 4.85 -3.68 -41.48
N ARG A 96 4.90 -2.35 -41.53
CA ARG A 96 4.91 -1.56 -42.79
C ARG A 96 6.29 -1.13 -43.29
N GLN A 97 7.40 -1.53 -42.65
CA GLN A 97 8.75 -1.19 -43.09
C GLN A 97 9.45 -2.22 -44.00
N HIS A 98 8.72 -3.24 -44.49
CA HIS A 98 9.21 -4.15 -45.52
C HIS A 98 8.27 -4.15 -46.72
N SER A 99 8.45 -3.19 -47.62
CA SER A 99 8.03 -3.24 -49.02
C SER A 99 8.96 -2.41 -49.86
#